data_AF-T0TFL5-F1
#
_entry.id   AF-T0TFL5-F1
#
_cell.length_a   1.000
_cell.length_b   1.000
_cell.length_c   1.000
_cell.angle_alpha   90.00
_cell.angle_beta   90.00
_cell.angle_gamma   90.00
#
_symmetry.space_group_name_H-M   'P 1'
#
loop_
_entity.id
_entity.type
_entity.pdbx_description
1 polymer ?
#
loop_
_entity_poly.entity_id
_entity_poly.type
_entity_poly.pdbx_seq_one_letter_code
_entity_poly.pdbx_strand_id
1 'polypeptide(L)' 'MSKTFENSGSEKDFLKIYQQEEMDKYVRPSVTVDSVIFRYYEGSVQTLLIKRKTIPSWENMRLVGASSKNKKISI' A
#
# COMPACT_ATOMS: atom_id res chain seq x y z
N MET A 1 8.89 22.10 28.49
CA MET A 1 7.51 22.03 27.98
C MET A 1 7.60 21.84 26.47
N SER A 2 7.51 20.60 25.98
CA SER A 2 7.48 20.35 24.53
C SER A 2 6.19 20.93 23.98
N LYS A 3 6.29 21.87 23.04
CA LYS A 3 5.12 22.33 22.28
C LYS A 3 4.67 21.14 21.42
N THR A 4 3.63 20.45 21.86
CA THR A 4 2.91 19.51 21.00
C THR A 4 2.18 20.33 19.94
N PHE A 5 2.84 20.49 18.78
CA PHE A 5 2.30 21.18 17.60
C PHE A 5 0.94 20.62 17.15
N GLU A 6 0.62 19.39 17.57
CA GLU A 6 -0.69 18.74 17.38
C GLU A 6 -1.87 19.54 17.98
N ASN A 7 -1.64 20.42 18.96
CA ASN A 7 -2.73 21.01 19.76
C ASN A 7 -2.95 22.52 19.57
N SER A 8 -2.18 23.24 18.73
CA SER A 8 -2.28 24.71 18.69
C SER A 8 -1.92 25.42 17.37
N GLY A 9 -1.73 24.70 16.25
CA GLY A 9 -1.40 25.27 14.94
C GLY A 9 -2.56 25.22 13.93
N SER A 10 -2.51 26.02 12.86
CA SER A 10 -3.43 25.86 11.73
C SER A 10 -3.10 24.57 10.96
N GLU A 11 -4.10 23.92 10.35
CA GLU A 11 -3.91 22.69 9.56
C GLU A 11 -2.82 22.85 8.49
N LYS A 12 -2.78 24.03 7.84
CA LYS A 12 -1.81 24.34 6.79
C LYS A 12 -0.37 24.37 7.31
N ASP A 13 -0.16 24.93 8.50
CA ASP A 13 1.15 24.98 9.13
C ASP A 13 1.59 23.60 9.63
N PHE A 14 0.63 22.82 10.16
CA PHE A 14 0.85 21.43 10.55
C PHE A 14 1.30 20.56 9.36
N LEU A 15 0.58 20.61 8.23
CA LEU A 15 0.92 19.82 7.04
C LEU A 15 2.29 20.20 6.47
N LYS A 16 2.67 21.48 6.52
CA LYS A 16 3.98 21.95 6.08
C LYS A 16 5.11 21.36 6.93
N ILE A 17 4.95 21.37 8.25
CA ILE A 17 5.92 20.79 9.20
C ILE A 17 5.96 19.26 9.05
N TYR A 18 4.81 18.59 9.00
CA TYR A 18 4.71 17.14 8.83
C TYR A 18 5.39 16.65 7.55
N GLN A 19 5.21 17.35 6.43
CA GLN A 19 5.90 17.04 5.17
C GLN A 19 7.42 17.29 5.22
N GLN A 20 7.90 18.23 6.02
CA GLN A 20 9.33 18.58 6.10
C GLN A 20 10.08 17.73 7.13
N GLU A 21 9.46 17.40 8.27
CA GLU A 21 10.14 16.80 9.43
C GLU A 21 9.78 15.32 9.65
N GLU A 22 8.56 14.89 9.33
CA GLU A 22 8.10 13.52 9.64
C GLU A 22 8.23 12.55 8.45
N MET A 23 8.52 13.03 7.24
CA MET A 23 8.68 12.15 6.07
C MET A 23 9.83 11.14 6.22
N ASP A 24 10.91 11.54 6.91
CA ASP A 24 12.15 10.75 7.08
C ASP A 24 12.22 10.02 8.44
N LYS A 25 11.26 10.28 9.33
CA LYS A 25 11.26 9.73 10.70
C LYS A 25 10.88 8.24 10.75
N TYR A 26 10.16 7.75 9.74
CA TYR A 26 9.68 6.37 9.68
C TYR A 26 9.92 5.75 8.31
N VAL A 27 10.50 4.54 8.31
CA VAL A 27 10.62 3.73 7.09
C VAL A 27 9.21 3.38 6.61
N ARG A 28 8.89 3.77 5.37
CA ARG A 28 7.59 3.41 4.77
C ARG A 28 7.65 2.01 4.20
N PRO A 29 6.81 1.07 4.66
CA PRO A 29 6.73 -0.23 4.03
C PRO A 29 6.16 -0.08 2.62
N SER A 30 6.53 -1.02 1.74
CA SER A 30 5.81 -1.17 0.48
C SER A 30 4.39 -1.63 0.76
N VAL A 31 3.40 -0.93 0.21
CA VAL A 31 1.99 -1.32 0.31
C VAL A 31 1.64 -2.17 -0.89
N THR A 32 1.16 -3.39 -0.68
CA THR A 32 0.72 -4.30 -1.74
C THR A 32 -0.75 -4.65 -1.57
N VAL A 33 -1.41 -4.97 -2.68
CA VAL A 33 -2.79 -5.46 -2.70
C VAL A 33 -2.78 -6.82 -3.40
N ASP A 34 -3.36 -7.82 -2.75
CA ASP A 34 -3.60 -9.14 -3.32
C ASP A 34 -5.11 -9.41 -3.33
N SER A 35 -5.63 -9.91 -4.45
CA SER A 35 -7.03 -10.21 -4.67
C SER A 35 -7.28 -11.71 -4.65
N VAL A 36 -8.27 -12.14 -3.87
CA VAL A 36 -8.80 -13.51 -3.90
C VAL A 36 -10.03 -13.53 -4.79
N ILE A 37 -9.91 -14.15 -5.96
CA ILE A 37 -10.97 -14.18 -6.96
C ILE A 37 -11.45 -15.61 -7.13
N PHE A 38 -12.74 -15.83 -6.84
CA PHE A 38 -13.41 -17.11 -7.02
C PHE A 38 -14.38 -17.06 -8.20
N ARG A 39 -14.52 -18.20 -8.87
CA ARG A 39 -15.55 -18.46 -9.87
C ARG A 39 -16.24 -19.78 -9.55
N TYR A 40 -17.56 -19.82 -9.60
CA TYR A 40 -18.30 -21.07 -9.58
C TYR A 40 -18.65 -21.49 -11.01
N TYR A 41 -18.29 -22.72 -11.39
CA TYR A 41 -18.55 -23.26 -12.72
C TYR A 41 -18.71 -24.78 -12.66
N GLU A 42 -19.78 -25.30 -13.28
CA GLU A 42 -20.08 -26.73 -13.40
C GLU A 42 -19.93 -27.51 -12.07
N GLY A 43 -20.55 -27.03 -11.00
CA GLY A 43 -20.52 -27.72 -9.71
C GLY A 43 -19.25 -27.49 -8.88
N SER A 44 -18.25 -26.78 -9.42
CA SER A 44 -16.95 -26.58 -8.78
C SER A 44 -16.65 -25.10 -8.50
N VAL A 45 -15.97 -24.83 -7.38
CA VAL A 45 -15.38 -23.52 -7.07
C VAL A 45 -13.94 -23.52 -7.58
N GLN A 46 -13.62 -22.53 -8.40
CA GLN A 46 -12.29 -22.29 -8.97
C GLN A 46 -11.73 -20.98 -8.43
N THR A 47 -10.40 -20.92 -8.28
CA THR A 47 -9.69 -19.71 -7.80
C THR A 47 -8.69 -19.26 -8.85
N LEU A 48 -8.62 -17.95 -9.10
CA LEU A 48 -7.63 -17.39 -10.01
C LEU A 48 -6.25 -17.26 -9.34
N LEU A 49 -5.25 -17.89 -9.96
CA LEU A 49 -3.86 -17.86 -9.51
C LEU A 49 -2.92 -17.52 -10.68
N ILE A 50 -1.81 -16.85 -10.38
CA ILE A 50 -0.75 -16.50 -11.33
C ILE A 50 0.54 -17.25 -10.99
N LYS A 51 1.24 -17.77 -12.01
CA LYS A 51 2.59 -18.33 -11.86
C LYS A 51 3.61 -17.20 -11.98
N ARG A 52 4.40 -16.96 -10.94
CA ARG A 52 5.44 -15.93 -10.96
C ARG A 52 6.65 -16.36 -11.79
N LYS A 53 7.13 -15.46 -12.65
CA LYS A 53 8.33 -15.66 -13.49
C LYS A 53 9.61 -15.07 -12.89
N THR A 54 9.53 -14.46 -11.70
CA THR A 54 10.64 -13.71 -11.09
C THR A 54 10.83 -14.06 -9.60
N ILE A 55 12.09 -13.96 -9.15
CA ILE A 55 12.51 -14.03 -7.73
C ILE A 55 11.86 -12.85 -6.98
N PRO A 56 11.45 -12.98 -5.69
CA PRO A 56 11.82 -13.99 -4.68
C PRO A 56 11.01 -15.28 -4.65
N SER A 57 10.02 -15.45 -5.52
CA SER A 57 9.14 -16.61 -5.50
C SER A 57 8.90 -17.15 -6.91
N TRP A 58 10.00 -17.54 -7.56
CA TRP A 58 9.98 -18.05 -8.93
C TRP A 58 9.21 -19.37 -8.98
N GLU A 59 8.39 -19.54 -10.01
CA GLU A 59 7.58 -20.73 -10.30
C GLU A 59 6.44 -21.07 -9.33
N ASN A 60 6.32 -20.34 -8.21
CA ASN A 60 5.20 -20.50 -7.28
C ASN A 60 3.91 -19.87 -7.83
N MET A 61 2.79 -20.56 -7.61
CA MET A 61 1.45 -20.02 -7.82
C MET A 61 1.09 -19.06 -6.69
N ARG A 62 0.54 -17.90 -7.02
CA ARG A 62 0.11 -16.88 -6.05
C ARG A 62 -1.21 -16.23 -6.47
N LEU A 63 -1.83 -15.54 -5.53
CA LEU A 63 -2.94 -14.63 -5.79
C LEU A 63 -2.52 -13.53 -6.77
N VAL A 64 -3.52 -12.96 -7.44
CA VAL A 64 -3.32 -11.80 -8.31
C VAL A 64 -3.08 -10.58 -7.42
N GLY A 65 -1.95 -9.91 -7.58
CA GLY A 65 -1.64 -8.74 -6.75
C GLY A 65 -0.65 -7.78 -7.39
N ALA A 66 -0.60 -6.57 -6.84
CA ALA A 66 0.26 -5.49 -7.30
C ALA A 66 0.72 -4.59 -6.14
N SER A 67 1.82 -3.87 -6.36
CA SER A 67 2.25 -2.81 -5.44
C SER A 67 1.41 -1.56 -5.66
N SER A 68 0.89 -0.99 -4.57
CA SER A 68 0.16 0.27 -4.58
C SER A 68 1.13 1.41 -4.88
N LYS A 69 0.92 2.08 -6.01
CA LYS A 69 1.71 3.25 -6.38
C LYS A 69 0.94 4.49 -5.93
N ASN A 70 1.58 5.34 -5.13
CA ASN A 70 1.09 6.69 -4.88
C ASN A 70 1.15 7.48 -6.20
N LYS A 71 0.05 7.53 -6.93
CA LYS A 71 -0.14 8.49 -8.00
C LYS A 71 -0.36 9.83 -7.31
N LYS A 72 0.60 10.76 -7.42
CA LYS A 72 0.35 12.17 -7.07
C LYS A 72 -0.79 12.64 -7.97
N ILE A 73 -2.02 12.59 -7.48
CA ILE A 73 -3.15 13.26 -8.10
C ILE A 73 -2.97 14.72 -7.70
N SER A 74 -2.44 15.52 -8.63
CA SER A 74 -2.56 16.97 -8.55
C SER A 74 -4.04 17.30 -8.77
N ILE A 75 -4.71 17.68 -7.69
CA ILE A 75 -6.04 18.30 -7.72
C ILE A 75 -5.86 19.76 -8.08
#